data_AF-A0A7R9DQD6-F1
#
_entry.id   AF-A0A7R9DQD6-F1
#
_cell.length_a   1.000
_cell.length_b   1.000
_cell.length_c   1.000
_cell.angle_alpha   90.00
_cell.angle_beta   90.00
_cell.angle_gamma   90.00
#
_symmetry.space_group_name_H-M   'P 1'
#
loop_
_entity.id
_entity.type
_entity.pdbx_description
1 polymer ?
#
loop_
_entity_poly.entity_id
_entity_poly.type
_entity_poly.pdbx_seq_one_letter_code
_entity_poly.pdbx_strand_id
1 'polypeptide(L)'
;MTFGQKSFTPTPPDKGSFPLDHEGHCKKEMLRYMLCMRANKNDNSSCRLQTKAYLNCRMDNNLMAKEDWSKLGLVCNKMSDNLLKSLLSNSETSLDDGDVRRRKRVLIGCTGSVAAIKTAIIGSDLLRQDVDVRIVLTESARNFFRRDDFEPREQVFTDRDEWGMWKGRGDP
;
A
#
# COMPACT_ATOMS: atom_id res chain seq x y z
N MET A 1 16.39 41.51 19.25
CA MET A 1 15.10 41.64 18.54
C MET A 1 14.93 40.44 17.64
N THR A 2 14.26 39.38 18.12
CA THR A 2 13.93 38.21 17.30
C THR A 2 12.60 38.48 16.64
N PHE A 3 12.62 38.76 15.33
CA PHE A 3 11.42 38.98 14.52
C PHE A 3 10.47 37.79 14.71
N GLY A 4 9.27 38.07 15.22
CA GLY A 4 8.20 37.09 15.39
C GLY A 4 7.87 36.45 14.05
N GLN A 5 8.20 35.16 13.92
CA GLN A 5 7.69 34.34 12.85
C GLN A 5 6.18 34.28 13.01
N LYS A 6 5.46 34.98 12.12
CA LYS A 6 4.00 34.89 12.05
C LYS A 6 3.64 33.41 11.92
N SER A 7 2.78 32.92 12.81
CA SER A 7 2.22 31.57 12.69
C SER A 7 1.53 31.46 11.33
N PHE A 8 2.10 30.68 10.42
CA PHE A 8 1.47 30.35 9.15
C PHE A 8 0.36 29.36 9.46
N THR A 9 -0.84 29.88 9.74
CA THR A 9 -2.07 29.09 9.83
C THR A 9 -2.70 29.08 8.44
N PRO A 10 -2.41 28.06 7.60
CA PRO A 10 -3.01 27.98 6.27
C PRO A 10 -4.53 27.89 6.39
N THR A 11 -5.25 28.77 5.71
CA THR A 11 -6.69 28.65 5.50
C THR A 11 -6.95 27.50 4.53
N PRO A 12 -7.66 26.43 4.93
CA PRO A 12 -8.20 25.49 3.95
C PRO A 12 -9.14 26.26 3.00
N PRO A 13 -9.06 26.09 1.66
CA PRO A 13 -8.56 24.94 0.90
C PRO A 13 -7.26 25.22 0.11
N ASP A 14 -6.42 26.18 0.54
CA ASP A 14 -5.32 26.69 -0.29
C ASP A 14 -4.27 25.66 -0.75
N LYS A 15 -4.19 24.48 -0.10
CA LYS A 15 -3.25 23.40 -0.48
C LYS A 15 -3.89 22.11 -0.95
N GLY A 16 -5.23 22.06 -1.01
CA GLY A 16 -6.00 20.89 -1.46
C GLY A 16 -5.72 19.60 -0.67
N SER A 17 -6.44 18.54 -1.01
CA SER A 17 -6.09 17.18 -0.58
C SER A 17 -5.06 16.61 -1.56
N PHE A 18 -3.89 16.19 -1.06
CA PHE A 18 -2.89 15.52 -1.90
C PHE A 18 -3.48 14.22 -2.45
N PRO A 19 -3.49 14.02 -3.79
CA PRO A 19 -3.95 12.76 -4.39
C PRO A 19 -3.18 11.57 -3.82
N LEU A 20 -3.91 10.49 -3.49
CA LEU A 20 -3.31 9.25 -3.03
C LEU A 20 -2.78 8.45 -4.22
N ASP A 21 -1.63 7.80 -4.04
CA ASP A 21 -1.03 6.91 -5.04
C ASP A 21 -1.72 5.54 -4.99
N HIS A 22 -2.86 5.42 -5.68
CA HIS A 22 -3.67 4.20 -5.70
C HIS A 22 -2.99 3.04 -6.44
N GLU A 23 -2.26 3.36 -7.51
CA GLU A 23 -1.58 2.38 -8.36
C GLU A 23 -0.19 2.00 -7.83
N GLY A 24 0.35 2.79 -6.90
CA GLY A 24 1.59 2.49 -6.20
C GLY A 24 2.84 2.79 -7.03
N HIS A 25 2.76 3.72 -7.99
CA HIS A 25 3.85 4.09 -8.89
C HIS A 25 5.11 4.54 -8.15
N CYS A 26 4.93 5.24 -7.02
CA CYS A 26 6.04 5.77 -6.21
C CYS A 26 6.29 4.99 -4.91
N LYS A 27 5.80 3.74 -4.85
CA LYS A 27 5.93 2.89 -3.66
C LYS A 27 7.37 2.54 -3.33
N LYS A 28 8.23 2.35 -4.34
CA LYS A 28 9.64 1.99 -4.15
C LYS A 28 10.42 3.11 -3.48
N GLU A 29 10.26 4.32 -3.97
CA GLU A 29 10.87 5.54 -3.43
C GLU A 29 10.31 5.86 -2.05
N MET A 30 9.00 5.69 -1.86
CA MET A 30 8.35 5.82 -0.55
C MET A 30 8.97 4.87 0.48
N LEU A 31 9.17 3.60 0.12
CA LEU A 31 9.78 2.61 1.02
C LEU A 31 11.21 2.99 1.39
N ARG A 32 12.02 3.43 0.42
CA ARG A 32 13.40 3.87 0.69
C ARG A 32 13.44 5.05 1.67
N TYR A 33 12.55 6.02 1.49
CA TYR A 33 12.40 7.14 2.43
C TYR A 33 11.98 6.67 3.82
N MET A 34 10.97 5.79 3.92
CA MET A 34 10.48 5.26 5.20
C MET A 34 11.54 4.43 5.93
N LEU A 35 12.34 3.65 5.21
CA LEU A 35 13.47 2.92 5.79
C LEU A 35 14.54 3.87 6.34
N CYS A 36 14.88 4.92 5.59
CA CYS A 36 15.81 5.94 6.05
C CYS A 36 15.30 6.65 7.31
N MET A 37 14.02 7.02 7.35
CA MET A 37 13.41 7.66 8.52
C MET A 37 13.46 6.73 9.74
N ARG A 38 13.16 5.44 9.58
CA ARG A 38 13.26 4.46 10.67
C ARG A 38 14.69 4.31 11.18
N ALA A 39 15.68 4.25 10.29
CA ALA A 39 17.08 4.12 10.65
C ALA A 39 17.60 5.36 11.42
N ASN A 40 17.12 6.55 11.06
CA ASN A 40 17.57 7.83 11.61
C ASN A 40 16.58 8.42 12.64
N LYS A 41 15.78 7.59 13.33
CA LYS A 41 14.85 8.03 14.39
C LYS A 41 13.88 9.14 13.98
N ASN A 42 13.36 9.05 12.76
CA ASN A 42 12.48 10.01 12.11
C ASN A 42 13.10 11.41 11.87
N ASP A 43 14.42 11.51 11.81
CA ASP A 43 15.09 12.73 11.37
C ASP A 43 15.06 12.86 9.83
N ASN A 44 14.26 13.81 9.35
CA ASN A 44 14.13 14.10 7.92
C ASN A 44 15.38 14.77 7.33
N SER A 45 16.21 15.43 8.15
CA SER A 45 17.41 16.12 7.65
C SER A 45 18.45 15.14 7.09
N SER A 46 18.57 13.99 7.75
CA SER A 46 19.41 12.87 7.35
C SER A 46 18.91 12.15 6.09
N CYS A 47 17.63 12.28 5.75
CA CYS A 47 16.98 11.56 4.66
C CYS A 47 16.63 12.41 3.42
N ARG A 48 17.16 13.64 3.33
CA ARG A 48 16.87 14.60 2.24
C ARG A 48 16.99 14.01 0.84
N LEU A 49 17.96 13.12 0.63
CA LEU A 49 18.15 12.44 -0.65
C LEU A 49 16.95 11.55 -1.01
N GLN A 50 16.50 10.73 -0.07
CA GLN A 50 15.38 9.82 -0.28
C GLN A 50 14.06 10.61 -0.40
N THR A 51 13.93 11.69 0.36
CA THR A 51 12.81 12.64 0.25
C THR A 51 12.75 13.25 -1.15
N LYS A 52 13.89 13.68 -1.71
CA LYS A 52 13.97 14.23 -3.06
C LYS A 52 13.52 13.22 -4.12
N ALA A 53 14.00 11.97 -4.04
CA ALA A 53 13.60 10.93 -4.99
C ALA A 53 12.10 10.62 -4.91
N TYR A 54 11.54 10.55 -3.70
CA TYR A 54 10.12 10.29 -3.49
C TYR A 54 9.23 11.42 -4.02
N LEU A 55 9.57 12.67 -3.71
CA LEU A 55 8.83 13.82 -4.22
C LEU A 55 8.96 13.96 -5.74
N ASN A 56 10.14 13.63 -6.30
CA ASN A 56 10.33 13.64 -7.75
C ASN A 56 9.38 12.68 -8.45
N CYS A 57 9.31 11.44 -7.97
CA CYS A 57 8.38 10.45 -8.52
C CYS A 57 6.92 10.96 -8.48
N ARG A 58 6.50 11.60 -7.38
CA ARG A 58 5.14 12.14 -7.27
C ARG A 58 4.88 13.29 -8.25
N MET A 59 5.87 14.14 -8.52
CA MET A 59 5.78 15.23 -9.50
C MET A 59 5.72 14.70 -10.94
N ASP A 60 6.48 13.65 -11.25
CA ASP A 60 6.50 13.05 -12.59
C ASP A 60 5.19 12.31 -12.91
N ASN A 61 4.58 11.68 -11.89
CA ASN A 61 3.31 10.96 -12.01
C ASN A 61 2.07 11.83 -11.74
N ASN A 62 2.20 13.16 -11.70
CA ASN A 62 1.10 14.11 -11.42
C ASN A 62 0.36 13.85 -10.09
N LEU A 63 1.00 13.18 -9.13
CA LEU A 63 0.50 12.95 -7.76
C LEU A 63 0.83 14.11 -6.81
N MET A 64 1.51 15.14 -7.32
CA MET A 64 1.88 16.38 -6.65
C MET A 64 2.16 17.48 -7.70
N ALA A 65 1.84 18.73 -7.37
CA ALA A 65 2.22 19.87 -8.21
C ALA A 65 3.74 19.98 -8.34
N LYS A 66 4.22 20.31 -9.55
CA LYS A 66 5.65 20.49 -9.80
C LYS A 66 6.14 21.75 -9.10
N GLU A 67 7.12 21.59 -8.22
CA GLU A 67 7.72 22.68 -7.45
C GLU A 67 9.24 22.62 -7.50
N ASP A 68 9.87 23.79 -7.35
CA ASP A 68 11.32 23.91 -7.34
C ASP A 68 11.92 23.33 -6.05
N TRP A 69 13.01 22.58 -6.18
CA TRP A 69 13.71 21.98 -5.04
C TRP A 69 14.14 22.99 -3.97
N SER A 70 14.43 24.23 -4.38
CA SER A 70 14.76 25.34 -3.47
C SER A 70 13.60 25.71 -2.56
N LYS A 71 12.36 25.72 -3.06
CA LYS A 71 11.14 26.00 -2.27
C LYS A 71 10.81 24.86 -1.32
N LEU A 72 11.17 23.63 -1.69
CA LEU A 72 11.01 22.44 -0.87
C LEU A 72 12.14 22.26 0.16
N GLY A 73 13.15 23.14 0.19
CA GLY A 73 14.29 23.04 1.11
C GLY A 73 15.24 21.88 0.81
N LEU A 74 15.18 21.32 -0.41
CA LEU A 74 15.94 20.14 -0.86
C LEU A 74 17.07 20.52 -1.83
N VAL A 75 17.84 21.56 -1.47
CA VAL A 75 19.05 21.95 -2.20
C VAL A 75 20.15 20.91 -1.95
N CYS A 76 20.72 20.40 -3.04
CA CYS A 76 21.84 19.47 -2.98
C CYS A 76 23.14 20.24 -2.70
N ASN A 77 23.95 19.75 -1.76
CA ASN A 77 25.33 20.20 -1.66
C ASN A 77 26.17 19.28 -2.56
N LYS A 78 26.94 19.86 -3.48
CA LYS A 78 27.56 19.18 -4.65
C LYS A 78 28.42 17.94 -4.33
N MET A 79 28.71 17.67 -3.06
CA MET A 79 29.46 16.52 -2.56
C MET A 79 28.69 15.19 -2.66
N SER A 80 27.36 15.20 -2.56
CA SER A 80 26.56 13.95 -2.56
C SER A 80 26.18 13.43 -3.95
N ASP A 81 26.20 14.28 -4.98
CA ASP A 81 25.74 13.90 -6.34
C ASP A 81 26.74 12.98 -7.06
N ASN A 82 28.05 13.13 -6.80
CA ASN A 82 29.08 12.32 -7.43
C ASN A 82 29.22 10.93 -6.78
N LEU A 83 29.01 10.82 -5.47
CA LEU A 83 28.96 9.53 -4.76
C LEU A 83 27.71 8.73 -5.16
N LEU A 84 26.59 9.41 -5.44
CA LEU A 84 25.35 8.76 -5.84
C LEU A 84 25.39 8.25 -7.27
N LYS A 85 26.02 9.00 -8.18
CA LYS A 85 26.18 8.56 -9.58
C LYS A 85 27.04 7.30 -9.69
N SER A 86 28.08 7.14 -8.86
CA SER A 86 28.90 5.93 -8.89
C SER A 86 28.24 4.73 -8.21
N LEU A 87 27.37 4.95 -7.20
CA LEU A 87 26.59 3.89 -6.56
C LEU A 87 25.42 3.41 -7.44
N LEU A 88 24.85 4.28 -8.28
CA LEU A 88 23.73 3.95 -9.17
C LEU A 88 24.21 3.36 -10.52
N SER A 89 25.41 3.68 -11.01
CA SER A 89 25.95 3.13 -12.26
C SER A 89 26.39 1.67 -12.15
N ASN A 90 26.67 1.18 -10.95
CA ASN A 90 27.08 -0.21 -10.73
C ASN A 90 25.91 -1.16 -10.45
N SER A 91 24.67 -0.66 -10.48
CA SER A 91 23.44 -1.45 -10.26
C SER A 91 22.59 -1.65 -11.52
N GLU A 92 23.18 -1.48 -12.72
CA GLU A 92 22.64 -2.05 -13.96
C GLU A 92 23.17 -3.48 -14.16
N THR A 93 23.01 -4.33 -13.14
CA THR A 93 23.03 -5.78 -13.33
C THR A 93 21.62 -6.24 -13.08
N SER A 94 20.95 -6.66 -14.16
CA SER A 94 19.70 -7.42 -14.21
C SER A 94 19.33 -8.01 -12.84
N LEU A 95 18.59 -7.23 -12.05
CA LEU A 95 17.93 -7.73 -10.87
C LEU A 95 16.68 -8.40 -11.41
N ASP A 96 16.84 -9.69 -11.69
CA ASP A 96 15.77 -10.66 -11.61
C ASP A 96 14.94 -10.28 -10.37
N ASP A 97 13.71 -9.81 -10.59
CA ASP A 97 12.72 -9.50 -9.56
C ASP A 97 12.33 -10.84 -8.91
N GLY A 98 13.24 -11.37 -8.10
CA GLY A 98 13.01 -12.41 -7.13
C GLY A 98 12.12 -11.84 -6.03
N ASP A 99 10.86 -11.62 -6.39
CA ASP A 99 9.80 -11.30 -5.47
C ASP A 99 9.76 -12.44 -4.45
N VAL A 100 10.18 -12.16 -3.22
CA VAL A 100 9.69 -12.91 -2.05
C VAL A 100 8.21 -12.55 -1.93
N ARG A 101 7.41 -13.03 -2.88
CA ARG A 101 6.00 -12.74 -3.05
C ARG A 101 5.31 -13.48 -1.92
N ARG A 102 5.24 -12.87 -0.74
CA ARG A 102 4.44 -13.42 0.37
C ARG A 102 3.05 -13.67 -0.19
N ARG A 103 2.60 -14.93 -0.13
CA ARG A 103 1.27 -15.35 -0.56
C ARG A 103 0.23 -14.39 0.03
N LYS A 104 -0.45 -13.66 -0.86
CA LYS A 104 -1.45 -12.68 -0.46
C LYS A 104 -2.62 -13.44 0.15
N ARG A 105 -3.17 -12.95 1.25
CA ARG A 105 -4.36 -13.52 1.90
C ARG A 105 -5.53 -12.58 1.67
N VAL A 106 -6.59 -13.07 1.04
CA VAL A 106 -7.77 -12.30 0.65
C VAL A 106 -8.99 -12.94 1.28
N LEU A 107 -9.79 -12.10 1.93
CA LEU A 107 -11.10 -12.47 2.48
C LEU A 107 -12.19 -11.83 1.62
N ILE A 108 -13.09 -12.64 1.08
CA ILE A 108 -14.21 -12.19 0.25
C ILE A 108 -15.48 -12.31 1.08
N GLY A 109 -16.09 -11.17 1.43
CA GLY A 109 -17.40 -11.13 2.09
C GLY A 109 -18.51 -11.03 1.04
N CYS A 110 -19.47 -11.96 1.06
CA CYS A 110 -20.63 -11.94 0.18
C CYS A 110 -21.91 -11.65 0.96
N THR A 111 -22.67 -10.69 0.47
CA THR A 111 -23.96 -10.27 1.02
C THR A 111 -25.12 -10.70 0.11
N GLY A 112 -26.36 -10.40 0.51
CA GLY A 112 -27.59 -10.76 -0.22
C GLY A 112 -27.80 -10.01 -1.53
N SER A 113 -26.93 -10.24 -2.50
CA SER A 113 -27.00 -9.72 -3.87
C SER A 113 -26.89 -10.86 -4.87
N VAL A 114 -27.58 -10.74 -6.01
CA VAL A 114 -27.47 -11.68 -7.14
C VAL A 114 -26.02 -11.79 -7.63
N ALA A 115 -25.22 -10.74 -7.45
CA ALA A 115 -23.80 -10.74 -7.80
C ALA A 115 -22.97 -11.80 -7.07
N ALA A 116 -23.45 -12.33 -5.93
CA ALA A 116 -22.77 -13.39 -5.17
C ALA A 116 -22.55 -14.67 -5.98
N ILE A 117 -23.33 -14.93 -7.04
CA ILE A 117 -23.10 -16.06 -7.95
C ILE A 117 -21.71 -16.01 -8.62
N LYS A 118 -21.16 -14.81 -8.83
CA LYS A 118 -19.84 -14.61 -9.46
C LYS A 118 -18.68 -14.79 -8.49
N THR A 119 -18.94 -14.95 -7.19
CA THR A 119 -17.91 -15.17 -6.19
C THR A 119 -17.09 -16.43 -6.49
N ALA A 120 -17.74 -17.50 -6.99
CA ALA A 120 -17.06 -18.73 -7.41
C ALA A 120 -15.96 -18.47 -8.45
N ILE A 121 -16.29 -17.63 -9.44
CA ILE A 121 -15.42 -17.28 -10.56
C ILE A 121 -14.24 -16.45 -10.05
N ILE A 122 -14.53 -15.41 -9.28
CA ILE A 122 -13.51 -14.53 -8.69
C ILE A 122 -12.56 -15.33 -7.78
N GLY A 123 -13.11 -16.21 -6.94
CA GLY A 123 -12.31 -17.06 -6.05
C GLY A 123 -11.40 -18.00 -6.85
N SER A 124 -11.91 -18.64 -7.90
CA SER A 124 -11.15 -19.56 -8.75
C SER A 124 -10.02 -18.84 -9.49
N ASP A 125 -10.29 -17.64 -9.99
CA ASP A 125 -9.27 -16.83 -10.68
C ASP A 125 -8.18 -16.34 -9.72
N LEU A 126 -8.54 -16.00 -8.49
CA LEU A 126 -7.56 -15.63 -7.45
C LEU A 126 -6.73 -16.82 -6.99
N LEU A 127 -7.32 -18.01 -6.88
CA LEU A 127 -6.58 -19.25 -6.57
C LEU A 127 -5.52 -19.56 -7.64
N ARG A 128 -5.83 -19.34 -8.93
CA ARG A 128 -4.86 -19.48 -10.04
C ARG A 128 -3.67 -18.51 -9.95
N GLN A 129 -3.83 -17.39 -9.25
CA GLN A 129 -2.79 -16.39 -9.05
C GLN A 129 -1.95 -16.61 -7.78
N ASP A 130 -2.02 -17.82 -7.17
CA ASP A 130 -1.34 -18.17 -5.91
C ASP A 130 -1.71 -17.23 -4.74
N VAL A 131 -3.00 -16.94 -4.60
CA VAL A 131 -3.56 -16.18 -3.48
C VAL A 131 -4.26 -17.15 -2.52
N ASP A 132 -4.10 -16.97 -1.21
CA ASP A 132 -4.92 -17.64 -0.20
C ASP A 132 -6.26 -16.92 -0.09
N VAL A 133 -7.33 -17.57 -0.55
CA VAL A 133 -8.67 -16.97 -0.59
C VAL A 133 -9.53 -17.64 0.47
N ARG A 134 -10.28 -16.84 1.24
CA ARG A 134 -11.33 -17.30 2.13
C ARG A 134 -12.60 -16.54 1.82
N ILE A 135 -13.75 -17.21 1.84
CA ILE A 135 -15.03 -16.62 1.48
C ILE A 135 -15.93 -16.66 2.72
N VAL A 136 -16.60 -15.57 3.04
CA VAL A 136 -17.58 -15.48 4.13
C VAL A 136 -18.93 -15.15 3.52
N LEU A 137 -19.94 -15.96 3.83
CA LEU A 137 -21.30 -15.80 3.31
C LEU A 137 -22.25 -15.41 4.43
N THR A 138 -23.06 -14.39 4.19
CA THR A 138 -24.25 -14.12 5.01
C THR A 138 -25.37 -15.10 4.68
N GLU A 139 -26.37 -15.21 5.57
CA GLU A 139 -27.55 -16.05 5.33
C GLU A 139 -28.28 -15.72 4.02
N SER A 140 -28.42 -14.44 3.66
CA SER A 140 -29.07 -14.03 2.41
C SER A 140 -28.25 -14.37 1.17
N ALA A 141 -26.92 -14.41 1.27
CA ALA A 141 -26.03 -14.74 0.15
C ALA A 141 -26.11 -16.23 -0.23
N ARG A 142 -26.47 -17.11 0.72
CA ARG A 142 -26.63 -18.56 0.49
C ARG A 142 -27.67 -18.91 -0.58
N ASN A 143 -28.59 -17.99 -0.88
CA ASN A 143 -29.57 -18.16 -1.95
C ASN A 143 -28.94 -18.14 -3.35
N PHE A 144 -27.77 -17.50 -3.51
CA PHE A 144 -27.11 -17.28 -4.80
C PHE A 144 -25.78 -18.04 -4.94
N PHE A 145 -25.16 -18.42 -3.83
CA PHE A 145 -23.88 -19.12 -3.82
C PHE A 145 -23.83 -20.08 -2.62
N ARG A 146 -23.53 -21.35 -2.90
CA ARG A 146 -23.47 -22.44 -1.92
C ARG A 146 -22.02 -22.90 -1.73
N ARG A 147 -21.76 -23.61 -0.62
CA ARG A 147 -20.44 -24.18 -0.36
C ARG A 147 -19.97 -25.16 -1.43
N ASP A 148 -20.89 -25.81 -2.14
CA ASP A 148 -20.58 -26.77 -3.20
C ASP A 148 -20.13 -26.11 -4.50
N ASP A 149 -20.42 -24.81 -4.68
CA ASP A 149 -20.08 -24.05 -5.90
C ASP A 149 -18.62 -23.60 -5.93
N PHE A 150 -17.85 -23.88 -4.87
CA PHE A 150 -16.46 -23.49 -4.74
C PHE A 150 -15.61 -24.59 -4.11
N GLU A 151 -14.52 -24.93 -4.78
CA GLU A 151 -13.50 -25.84 -4.27
C GLU A 151 -12.19 -25.06 -4.07
N PRO A 152 -11.56 -25.09 -2.88
CA PRO A 152 -11.83 -25.96 -1.73
C PRO A 152 -12.99 -25.47 -0.83
N ARG A 153 -13.90 -26.39 -0.48
CA ARG A 153 -15.10 -26.10 0.35
C ARG A 153 -14.76 -25.59 1.75
N GLU A 154 -13.60 -26.01 2.27
CA GLU A 154 -13.07 -25.66 3.59
C GLU A 154 -12.75 -24.17 3.74
N GLN A 155 -12.68 -23.43 2.64
CA GLN A 155 -12.42 -21.99 2.63
C GLN A 155 -13.69 -21.14 2.65
N VAL A 156 -14.88 -21.76 2.71
CA VAL A 156 -16.17 -21.07 2.73
C VAL A 156 -16.77 -21.10 4.14
N PHE A 157 -16.77 -19.94 4.79
CA PHE A 157 -17.26 -19.71 6.14
C PHE A 157 -18.65 -19.07 6.13
N THR A 158 -19.40 -19.36 7.18
CA THR A 158 -20.74 -18.82 7.41
C THR A 158 -20.95 -18.60 8.90
N ASP A 159 -22.00 -17.85 9.26
CA ASP A 159 -22.33 -17.57 10.67
C ASP A 159 -22.39 -18.86 11.53
N ARG A 160 -22.89 -19.97 10.97
CA ARG A 160 -22.98 -21.26 11.67
C ARG A 160 -21.63 -21.85 12.07
N ASP A 161 -20.57 -21.60 11.29
CA ASP A 161 -19.24 -22.12 11.60
C ASP A 161 -18.64 -21.34 12.78
N GLU A 162 -18.89 -20.04 12.85
CA GLU A 162 -18.46 -19.19 13.97
C GLU A 162 -19.11 -19.65 15.28
N TRP A 163 -20.45 -19.74 15.31
CA TRP A 163 -21.19 -20.16 16.51
C TRP A 163 -20.97 -21.63 16.90
N GLY A 164 -20.55 -22.48 15.95
CA GLY A 164 -20.20 -23.87 16.24
C GLY A 164 -18.83 -24.05 16.88
N MET A 165 -17.92 -23.10 16.67
CA MET A 165 -16.55 -23.15 17.18
C MET A 165 -16.42 -22.54 18.59
N TRP A 166 -17.28 -21.58 18.94
CA TRP A 166 -17.27 -20.94 20.26
C TRP A 166 -17.93 -21.81 21.32
N LYS A 167 -17.16 -22.28 22.31
CA LYS A 167 -17.68 -22.99 23.50
C LYS A 167 -17.49 -22.17 24.78
N GLY A 168 -16.52 -21.26 24.82
CA GLY A 168 -16.28 -20.35 25.94
C GLY A 168 -15.55 -19.06 25.52
N ARG A 169 -15.40 -18.13 26.47
CA ARG A 169 -14.55 -16.93 26.25
C ARG A 169 -13.08 -17.36 26.22
N GLY A 170 -12.40 -17.06 25.11
CA GLY A 170 -10.98 -17.36 24.91
C GLY A 170 -10.71 -18.46 23.88
N ASP A 171 -11.75 -19.03 23.28
CA ASP A 171 -11.61 -19.84 22.07
C ASP A 171 -11.20 -18.93 20.87
N PRO A 172 -10.37 -19.45 19.94
CA PRO A 172 -9.77 -18.66 18.85
C PRO A 172 -10.74 -18.21 17.75
#